data_AF-A0AAP5L611-F1
#
_entry.id   AF-A0AAP5L611-F1
#
_cell.length_a   1.000
_cell.length_b   1.000
_cell.length_c   1.000
_cell.angle_alpha   90.00
_cell.angle_beta   90.00
_cell.angle_gamma   90.00
#
_symmetry.space_group_name_H-M   'P 1'
#
loop_
_entity.id
_entity.type
_entity.pdbx_description
1 polymer ?
#
loop_
_entity_poly.entity_id
_entity_poly.type
_entity_poly.pdbx_seq_one_letter_code
_entity_poly.pdbx_strand_id
1 'polypeptide(L)'
;MVNIVKIRGSVFAPYALLKPIKDAATGRVFEYAGDAREFTPYAVNTKRSRLEQEVIVDFYKREIFTYADACIVTVKITNPDGSIEYQKGETSTENIACTNIVWSEDEVSFEMRASASNPLNAAAPAADYLLAIRVNKSGTLHVEGVHDGFPCYEFYKQVDFGSFESIYTHDFRETNDTPAALAGEMEYNFKTKI
;
A
#
# COMPACT_ATOMS: atom_id res chain seq x y z
N MET A 1 -10.57 -13.09 25.15
CA MET A 1 -11.22 -12.08 24.30
C MET A 1 -10.19 -11.00 24.08
N VAL A 2 -9.94 -10.66 22.82
CA VAL A 2 -8.99 -9.58 22.47
C VAL A 2 -9.73 -8.25 22.52
N ASN A 3 -9.03 -7.17 22.86
CA ASN A 3 -9.65 -5.86 22.89
C ASN A 3 -9.40 -5.12 21.59
N ILE A 4 -8.17 -5.20 21.07
CA ILE A 4 -7.74 -4.42 19.92
C ILE A 4 -7.10 -5.34 18.88
N VAL A 5 -7.54 -5.19 17.63
CA VAL A 5 -6.87 -5.77 16.47
C VAL A 5 -6.54 -4.66 15.49
N LYS A 6 -5.24 -4.48 15.21
CA LYS A 6 -4.73 -3.59 14.17
C LYS A 6 -4.44 -4.40 12.92
N ILE A 7 -4.87 -3.89 11.77
CA ILE A 7 -4.48 -4.35 10.44
C ILE A 7 -3.70 -3.22 9.78
N ARG A 8 -2.51 -3.51 9.28
CA ARG A 8 -1.67 -2.58 8.53
C ARG A 8 -1.59 -3.04 7.07
N GLY A 9 -1.87 -2.15 6.14
CA GLY A 9 -1.55 -2.29 4.73
C GLY A 9 -0.48 -1.28 4.31
N SER A 10 0.49 -1.71 3.51
CA SER A 10 1.52 -0.83 2.98
C SER A 10 1.94 -1.26 1.58
N VAL A 11 2.20 -0.26 0.75
CA VAL A 11 2.76 -0.43 -0.60
C VAL A 11 4.08 0.30 -0.64
N PHE A 12 5.14 -0.33 -1.14
CA PHE A 12 6.47 0.29 -1.20
C PHE A 12 7.29 -0.17 -2.41
N ALA A 13 8.21 0.68 -2.83
CA ALA A 13 9.19 0.44 -3.87
C ALA A 13 10.55 0.10 -3.21
N PRO A 14 11.04 -1.16 -3.26
CA PRO A 14 12.22 -1.58 -2.51
C PRO A 14 13.53 -0.92 -2.97
N TYR A 15 13.57 -0.42 -4.20
CA TYR A 15 14.74 0.22 -4.79
C TYR A 15 14.93 1.66 -4.32
N ALA A 16 16.15 2.19 -4.44
CA ALA A 16 16.42 3.61 -4.20
C ALA A 16 15.97 4.48 -5.38
N LEU A 17 16.24 4.03 -6.61
CA LEU A 17 15.81 4.65 -7.85
C LEU A 17 15.26 3.57 -8.78
N LEU A 18 14.11 3.84 -9.39
CA LEU A 18 13.54 3.02 -10.43
C LEU A 18 14.48 3.03 -11.66
N LYS A 19 14.48 1.93 -12.41
CA LYS A 19 15.19 1.88 -13.70
C LYS A 19 14.77 3.06 -14.59
N PRO A 20 15.71 3.74 -15.27
CA PRO A 20 15.39 4.92 -16.05
C PRO A 20 14.33 4.67 -17.13
N ILE A 21 13.31 5.53 -17.18
CA ILE A 21 12.25 5.49 -18.19
C ILE A 21 12.51 6.62 -19.19
N LYS A 22 12.75 6.26 -20.45
CA LYS A 22 12.95 7.25 -21.52
C LYS A 22 11.62 7.55 -22.20
N ASP A 23 11.24 8.82 -22.21
CA ASP A 23 10.14 9.29 -23.04
C ASP A 23 10.62 9.45 -24.49
N ALA A 24 9.97 8.74 -25.40
CA ALA A 24 10.29 8.77 -26.82
C ALA A 24 9.92 10.11 -27.47
N ALA A 25 8.92 10.83 -26.96
CA ALA A 25 8.45 12.09 -27.55
C ALA A 25 9.39 13.26 -27.24
N THR A 26 9.82 13.39 -25.98
CA THR A 26 10.68 14.50 -25.55
C THR A 26 12.16 14.15 -25.48
N GLY A 27 12.51 12.85 -25.48
CA GLY A 27 13.87 12.37 -25.24
C GLY A 27 14.31 12.47 -23.78
N ARG A 28 13.45 12.95 -22.87
CA ARG A 28 13.73 13.03 -21.44
C ARG A 28 13.81 11.65 -20.80
N VAL A 29 14.63 11.54 -19.76
CA VAL A 29 14.78 10.32 -18.96
C VAL A 29 14.33 10.58 -17.53
N PHE A 30 13.44 9.75 -17.01
CA PHE A 30 12.84 9.86 -15.69
C PHE A 30 13.35 8.73 -14.77
N GLU A 31 13.84 9.10 -13.59
CA GLU A 31 14.28 8.18 -12.54
C GLU A 31 13.50 8.52 -11.25
N TYR A 32 12.52 7.69 -10.91
CA TYR A 32 11.68 7.88 -9.72
C TYR A 32 12.36 7.30 -8.48
N ALA A 33 12.37 8.05 -7.39
CA ALA A 33 12.84 7.56 -6.09
C ALA A 33 11.87 6.51 -5.54
N GLY A 34 12.43 5.43 -5.00
CA GLY A 34 11.68 4.45 -4.21
C GLY A 34 11.87 4.65 -2.70
N ASP A 35 11.57 3.61 -1.93
CA ASP A 35 11.60 3.58 -0.46
C ASP A 35 12.91 3.04 0.12
N ALA A 36 13.75 2.45 -0.74
CA ALA A 36 15.05 1.88 -0.41
C ALA A 36 15.01 0.96 0.83
N ARG A 37 13.99 0.10 0.92
CA ARG A 37 13.75 -0.77 2.08
C ARG A 37 13.33 -2.17 1.66
N GLU A 38 13.33 -3.07 2.62
CA GLU A 38 12.72 -4.40 2.50
C GLU A 38 11.42 -4.46 3.32
N PHE A 39 10.75 -5.62 3.26
CA PHE A 39 9.53 -5.90 4.01
C PHE A 39 9.71 -5.68 5.50
N THR A 40 8.81 -4.91 6.12
CA THR A 40 8.85 -4.68 7.56
C THR A 40 7.52 -4.10 8.07
N PRO A 41 7.00 -4.61 9.19
CA PRO A 41 5.81 -4.02 9.80
C PRO A 41 6.10 -2.65 10.47
N TYR A 42 7.37 -2.28 10.64
CA TYR A 42 7.80 -1.11 11.41
C TYR A 42 8.08 0.14 10.55
N ALA A 43 7.39 0.29 9.42
CA ALA A 43 7.58 1.42 8.49
C ALA A 43 6.60 2.60 8.73
N VAL A 44 5.65 2.48 9.66
CA VAL A 44 4.63 3.51 9.96
C VAL A 44 5.27 4.88 10.21
N ASN A 45 4.74 5.95 9.61
CA ASN A 45 5.22 7.35 9.77
C ASN A 45 6.68 7.60 9.34
N THR A 46 7.34 6.65 8.65
CA THR A 46 8.74 6.83 8.21
C THR A 46 8.86 7.53 6.86
N LYS A 47 7.72 7.76 6.16
CA LYS A 47 7.67 8.22 4.76
C LYS A 47 8.44 7.31 3.79
N ARG A 48 8.59 6.02 4.15
CA ARG A 48 9.20 4.96 3.33
C ARG A 48 8.17 3.97 2.80
N SER A 49 6.98 4.44 2.47
CA SER A 49 5.99 3.65 1.75
C SER A 49 5.34 4.56 0.74
N ARG A 50 4.99 4.03 -0.45
CA ARG A 50 4.17 4.72 -1.45
C ARG A 50 2.78 5.02 -0.90
N LEU A 51 2.25 4.08 -0.12
CA LEU A 51 0.98 4.18 0.59
C LEU A 51 1.07 3.46 1.94
N GLU A 52 0.42 4.02 2.95
CA GLU A 52 0.21 3.41 4.26
C GLU A 52 -1.27 3.51 4.68
N GLN A 53 -1.79 2.42 5.22
CA GLN A 53 -3.10 2.39 5.84
C GLN A 53 -3.05 1.55 7.11
N GLU A 54 -3.65 2.04 8.19
CA GLU A 54 -3.96 1.22 9.37
C GLU A 54 -5.45 1.27 9.68
N VAL A 55 -6.01 0.12 10.02
CA VAL A 55 -7.36 0.00 10.58
C VAL A 55 -7.26 -0.67 11.93
N ILE A 56 -7.80 -0.02 12.96
CA ILE A 56 -7.76 -0.46 14.34
C ILE A 56 -9.19 -0.76 14.76
N VAL A 57 -9.48 -2.05 14.96
CA VAL A 57 -10.74 -2.52 15.52
C VAL A 57 -10.60 -2.56 17.03
N ASP A 58 -11.41 -1.76 17.71
CA ASP A 58 -11.52 -1.73 19.17
C ASP A 58 -12.83 -2.42 19.56
N PHE A 59 -12.76 -3.69 19.95
CA PHE A 59 -13.92 -4.48 20.39
C PHE A 59 -14.49 -4.00 21.72
N TYR A 60 -13.67 -3.36 22.54
CA TYR A 60 -14.12 -2.84 23.83
C TYR A 60 -15.01 -1.60 23.63
N LYS A 61 -14.61 -0.69 22.76
CA LYS A 61 -15.42 0.50 22.39
C LYS A 61 -16.47 0.20 21.34
N ARG A 62 -16.32 -0.91 20.61
CA ARG A 62 -17.10 -1.25 19.41
C ARG A 62 -16.94 -0.16 18.33
N GLU A 63 -15.70 0.29 18.14
CA GLU A 63 -15.33 1.37 17.22
C GLU A 63 -14.23 0.91 16.27
N ILE A 64 -14.16 1.55 15.10
CA ILE A 64 -13.06 1.40 14.15
C ILE A 64 -12.36 2.76 14.00
N PHE A 65 -11.05 2.76 14.16
CA PHE A 65 -10.19 3.90 13.87
C PHE A 65 -9.36 3.63 12.62
N THR A 66 -9.13 4.67 11.83
CA THR A 66 -8.37 4.56 10.59
C THR A 66 -7.24 5.58 10.56
N TYR A 67 -6.16 5.20 9.90
CA TYR A 67 -5.05 6.06 9.54
C TYR A 67 -4.71 5.79 8.08
N ALA A 68 -4.42 6.85 7.34
CA ALA A 68 -3.93 6.77 5.97
C ALA A 68 -2.84 7.82 5.78
N ASP A 69 -1.80 7.44 5.05
CA ASP A 69 -0.74 8.34 4.64
C ASP A 69 -0.21 7.92 3.27
N ALA A 70 0.38 8.86 2.55
CA ALA A 70 0.95 8.62 1.23
C ALA A 70 2.32 9.29 1.11
N CYS A 71 3.10 8.83 0.14
CA CYS A 71 4.47 9.25 -0.01
C CYS A 71 4.62 10.61 -0.72
N ILE A 72 5.82 11.16 -0.58
CA ILE A 72 6.33 12.18 -1.49
C ILE A 72 6.99 11.46 -2.67
N VAL A 73 6.46 11.67 -3.86
CA VAL A 73 7.08 11.25 -5.10
C VAL A 73 8.18 12.24 -5.45
N THR A 74 9.40 11.74 -5.63
CA THR A 74 10.53 12.53 -6.15
C THR A 74 10.99 11.90 -7.45
N VAL A 75 11.16 12.73 -8.49
CA VAL A 75 11.69 12.29 -9.78
C VAL A 75 12.89 13.13 -10.16
N LYS A 76 13.95 12.45 -10.62
CA LYS A 76 15.07 13.06 -11.31
C LYS A 76 14.79 12.99 -12.82
N ILE A 77 14.89 14.12 -13.50
CA ILE A 77 14.65 14.25 -14.93
C ILE A 77 15.99 14.62 -15.57
N THR A 78 16.45 13.82 -16.52
CA THR A 78 17.61 14.16 -17.36
C THR A 78 17.09 14.60 -18.73
N ASN A 79 17.36 15.85 -19.10
CA ASN A 79 16.97 16.43 -20.38
C ASN A 79 17.89 15.93 -21.52
N PRO A 80 17.47 16.06 -22.79
CA PRO A 80 18.29 15.64 -23.93
C PRO A 80 19.66 16.32 -24.03
N ASP A 81 19.79 17.53 -23.47
CA ASP A 81 21.05 18.28 -23.40
C ASP A 81 21.97 17.85 -22.24
N GLY A 82 21.53 16.88 -21.42
CA GLY A 82 22.25 16.37 -20.26
C GLY A 82 22.01 17.16 -18.97
N SER A 83 21.23 18.25 -19.00
CA SER A 83 20.85 18.97 -17.79
C SER A 83 19.92 18.12 -16.90
N ILE A 84 20.00 18.34 -15.58
CA ILE A 84 19.24 17.56 -14.58
C ILE A 84 18.29 18.49 -13.83
N GLU A 85 17.04 18.05 -13.73
CA GLU A 85 15.99 18.67 -12.93
C GLU A 85 15.45 17.70 -11.89
N TYR A 86 14.94 18.23 -10.77
CA TYR A 86 14.26 17.45 -9.74
C TYR A 86 12.87 18.00 -9.50
N GLN A 87 11.88 17.11 -9.47
CA GLN A 87 10.51 17.46 -9.10
C GLN A 87 10.05 16.64 -7.91
N LYS A 88 9.15 17.23 -7.12
CA LYS A 88 8.53 16.61 -5.96
C LYS A 88 7.03 16.87 -5.95
N GLY A 89 6.25 15.86 -5.59
CA GLY A 89 4.81 15.96 -5.39
C GLY A 89 4.36 15.03 -4.27
N GLU A 90 3.25 15.36 -3.63
CA GLU A 90 2.66 14.56 -2.57
C GLU A 90 1.40 13.86 -3.09
N THR A 91 1.32 12.55 -2.91
CA THR A 91 0.16 11.76 -3.31
C THR A 91 -1.02 12.06 -2.37
N SER A 92 -2.23 12.23 -2.93
CA SER A 92 -3.45 12.41 -2.14
C SER A 92 -3.83 11.13 -1.40
N THR A 93 -4.40 11.26 -0.19
CA THR A 93 -4.94 10.15 0.59
C THR A 93 -6.44 9.96 0.41
N GLU A 94 -7.09 10.73 -0.48
CA GLU A 94 -8.55 10.77 -0.62
C GLU A 94 -9.19 9.42 -0.98
N ASN A 95 -8.45 8.56 -1.70
CA ASN A 95 -8.90 7.24 -2.14
C ASN A 95 -8.34 6.09 -1.27
N ILE A 96 -7.90 6.41 -0.05
CA ILE A 96 -7.45 5.43 0.95
C ILE A 96 -8.48 5.41 2.07
N ALA A 97 -9.31 4.37 2.10
CA ALA A 97 -10.50 4.34 2.94
C ALA A 97 -10.77 2.97 3.56
N CYS A 98 -11.45 2.99 4.72
CA CYS A 98 -12.10 1.83 5.30
C CYS A 98 -13.61 1.98 5.10
N THR A 99 -14.24 1.04 4.42
CA THR A 99 -15.65 1.11 4.01
C THR A 99 -16.43 -0.13 4.43
N ASN A 100 -17.74 -0.12 4.22
CA ASN A 100 -18.61 -1.29 4.39
C ASN A 100 -18.52 -1.95 5.78
N ILE A 101 -18.41 -1.12 6.82
CA ILE A 101 -18.29 -1.56 8.20
C ILE A 101 -19.63 -2.12 8.69
N VAL A 102 -19.64 -3.39 9.09
CA VAL A 102 -20.82 -4.07 9.65
C VAL A 102 -20.42 -4.82 10.91
N TRP A 103 -20.97 -4.40 12.04
CA TRP A 103 -20.79 -5.07 13.33
C TRP A 103 -21.86 -6.13 13.54
N SER A 104 -21.45 -7.32 13.98
CA SER A 104 -22.34 -8.33 14.56
C SER A 104 -22.12 -8.43 16.07
N GLU A 105 -22.57 -9.52 16.69
CA GLU A 105 -22.37 -9.76 18.12
C GLU A 105 -20.89 -10.01 18.45
N ASP A 106 -20.21 -10.84 17.67
CA ASP A 106 -18.85 -11.33 17.97
C ASP A 106 -17.81 -11.05 16.89
N GLU A 107 -18.21 -10.43 15.79
CA GLU A 107 -17.31 -10.05 14.70
C GLU A 107 -17.65 -8.69 14.12
N VAL A 108 -16.71 -8.15 13.34
CA VAL A 108 -16.92 -7.01 12.46
C VAL A 108 -16.34 -7.34 11.09
N SER A 109 -17.08 -6.97 10.05
CA SER A 109 -16.61 -7.00 8.67
C SER A 109 -16.43 -5.59 8.12
N PHE A 110 -15.44 -5.39 7.27
CA PHE A 110 -15.18 -4.13 6.60
C PHE A 110 -14.28 -4.35 5.38
N GLU A 111 -14.11 -3.31 4.58
CA GLU A 111 -13.20 -3.29 3.44
C GLU A 111 -12.11 -2.25 3.65
N MET A 112 -10.87 -2.63 3.39
CA MET A 112 -9.75 -1.71 3.25
C MET A 112 -9.48 -1.50 1.76
N ARG A 113 -9.69 -0.28 1.27
CA ARG A 113 -9.42 0.10 -0.12
C ARG A 113 -8.35 1.17 -0.19
N ALA A 114 -7.46 1.03 -1.15
CA ALA A 114 -6.39 1.97 -1.42
C ALA A 114 -6.25 2.19 -2.92
N SER A 115 -6.07 3.45 -3.31
CA SER A 115 -5.67 3.87 -4.65
C SER A 115 -4.75 5.08 -4.53
N ALA A 116 -3.49 4.94 -4.94
CA ALA A 116 -2.48 6.00 -4.83
C ALA A 116 -1.89 6.34 -6.21
N SER A 117 -2.32 7.47 -6.78
CA SER A 117 -1.81 7.99 -8.04
C SER A 117 -0.48 8.73 -7.89
N ASN A 118 0.28 8.83 -8.98
CA ASN A 118 1.47 9.66 -9.06
C ASN A 118 1.11 11.15 -9.29
N PRO A 119 1.39 12.06 -8.34
CA PRO A 119 1.03 13.47 -8.44
C PRO A 119 1.82 14.24 -9.51
N LEU A 120 2.93 13.67 -9.99
CA LEU A 120 3.79 14.28 -11.02
C LEU A 120 3.50 13.76 -12.43
N ASN A 121 2.64 12.75 -12.57
CA ASN A 121 2.23 12.21 -13.85
C ASN A 121 0.78 11.73 -13.79
N ALA A 122 -0.15 12.60 -14.19
CA ALA A 122 -1.59 12.30 -14.18
C ALA A 122 -1.99 11.15 -15.14
N ALA A 123 -1.12 10.78 -16.09
CA ALA A 123 -1.36 9.65 -16.98
C ALA A 123 -0.83 8.32 -16.41
N ALA A 124 -0.06 8.35 -15.32
CA ALA A 124 0.38 7.12 -14.66
C ALA A 124 -0.79 6.48 -13.90
N PRO A 125 -1.01 5.17 -14.06
CA PRO A 125 -1.97 4.44 -13.24
C PRO A 125 -1.64 4.53 -11.75
N ALA A 126 -2.66 4.35 -10.91
CA ALA A 126 -2.49 4.29 -9.46
C ALA A 126 -1.95 2.91 -9.03
N ALA A 127 -1.45 2.83 -7.80
CA ALA A 127 -1.27 1.55 -7.13
C ALA A 127 -2.51 1.25 -6.29
N ASP A 128 -3.15 0.12 -6.56
CA ASP A 128 -4.44 -0.26 -6.04
C ASP A 128 -4.38 -1.54 -5.18
N TYR A 129 -5.22 -1.57 -4.13
CA TYR A 129 -5.62 -2.81 -3.47
C TYR A 129 -7.04 -2.71 -2.89
N LEU A 130 -7.66 -3.87 -2.69
CA LEU A 130 -8.89 -4.04 -1.93
C LEU A 130 -8.80 -5.30 -1.05
N LEU A 131 -9.05 -5.14 0.25
CA LEU A 131 -9.14 -6.25 1.21
C LEU A 131 -10.54 -6.31 1.80
N ALA A 132 -11.24 -7.42 1.62
CA ALA A 132 -12.43 -7.76 2.38
C ALA A 132 -12.02 -8.49 3.66
N ILE A 133 -12.35 -7.91 4.81
CA ILE A 133 -11.85 -8.34 6.12
C ILE A 133 -13.03 -8.71 7.02
N ARG A 134 -12.86 -9.81 7.75
CA ARG A 134 -13.69 -10.19 8.89
C ARG A 134 -12.79 -10.49 10.08
N VAL A 135 -13.05 -9.86 11.23
CA VAL A 135 -12.31 -10.11 12.47
C VAL A 135 -13.27 -10.38 13.61
N ASN A 136 -12.96 -11.38 14.42
CA ASN A 136 -13.78 -11.75 15.57
C ASN A 136 -13.11 -11.40 16.92
N LYS A 137 -13.88 -11.52 18.01
CA LYS A 137 -13.43 -11.27 19.39
C LYS A 137 -12.35 -12.22 19.93
N SER A 138 -12.03 -13.32 19.24
CA SER A 138 -10.84 -14.13 19.55
C SER A 138 -9.58 -13.58 18.88
N GLY A 139 -9.71 -12.54 18.06
CA GLY A 139 -8.63 -11.98 17.27
C GLY A 139 -8.35 -12.75 15.98
N THR A 140 -9.19 -13.71 15.60
CA THR A 140 -9.05 -14.40 14.31
C THR A 140 -9.49 -13.46 13.20
N LEU A 141 -8.64 -13.35 12.19
CA LEU A 141 -8.80 -12.52 11.01
C LEU A 141 -8.98 -13.41 9.79
N HIS A 142 -10.01 -13.13 8.99
CA HIS A 142 -10.20 -13.67 7.66
C HIS A 142 -10.03 -12.54 6.65
N VAL A 143 -9.17 -12.73 5.66
CA VAL A 143 -8.87 -11.72 4.64
C VAL A 143 -9.01 -12.35 3.27
N GLU A 144 -9.75 -11.68 2.40
CA GLU A 144 -9.75 -11.92 0.95
C GLU A 144 -9.25 -10.63 0.29
N GLY A 145 -8.10 -10.69 -0.36
CA GLY A 145 -7.44 -9.51 -0.90
C GLY A 145 -7.20 -9.59 -2.40
N VAL A 146 -7.22 -8.44 -3.06
CA VAL A 146 -6.78 -8.22 -4.44
C VAL A 146 -5.89 -6.99 -4.52
N HIS A 147 -4.89 -7.00 -5.39
CA HIS A 147 -3.99 -5.86 -5.63
C HIS A 147 -3.27 -5.98 -7.00
N ASP A 148 -2.67 -4.88 -7.46
CA ASP A 148 -1.83 -4.86 -8.67
C ASP A 148 -0.51 -5.61 -8.48
N GLY A 149 0.15 -5.99 -9.58
CA GLY A 149 1.43 -6.70 -9.52
C GLY A 149 2.66 -5.88 -9.12
N PHE A 150 2.56 -4.56 -9.03
CA PHE A 150 3.71 -3.68 -8.76
C PHE A 150 3.34 -2.52 -7.81
N PRO A 151 4.25 -2.03 -6.93
CA PRO A 151 5.59 -2.54 -6.63
C PRO A 151 5.52 -3.70 -5.62
N CYS A 152 5.80 -3.48 -4.32
CA CYS A 152 5.64 -4.49 -3.28
C CYS A 152 4.44 -4.16 -2.40
N TYR A 153 3.69 -5.19 -1.99
CA TYR A 153 2.55 -5.07 -1.08
C TYR A 153 2.83 -5.88 0.18
N GLU A 154 2.50 -5.33 1.33
CA GLU A 154 2.66 -6.00 2.62
C GLU A 154 1.49 -5.72 3.55
N PHE A 155 0.97 -6.79 4.15
CA PHE A 155 -0.17 -6.71 5.07
C PHE A 155 0.17 -7.44 6.37
N TYR A 156 -0.10 -6.77 7.49
CA TYR A 156 0.21 -7.28 8.82
C TYR A 156 -0.97 -7.13 9.77
N LYS A 157 -1.00 -8.01 10.77
CA LYS A 157 -1.93 -7.99 11.88
C LYS A 157 -1.15 -7.78 13.19
N GLN A 158 -1.75 -7.07 14.14
CA GLN A 158 -1.25 -6.96 15.50
C GLN A 158 -2.42 -7.00 16.47
N VAL A 159 -2.34 -7.85 17.50
CA VAL A 159 -3.38 -8.02 18.51
C VAL A 159 -2.89 -7.49 19.85
N ASP A 160 -3.70 -6.66 20.52
CA ASP A 160 -3.45 -6.15 21.87
C ASP A 160 -2.01 -5.65 22.10
N PHE A 161 -1.47 -4.90 21.14
CA PHE A 161 -0.09 -4.37 21.13
C PHE A 161 1.02 -5.42 21.19
N GLY A 162 0.71 -6.67 20.85
CA GLY A 162 1.66 -7.77 20.74
C GLY A 162 2.60 -7.66 19.53
N SER A 163 3.20 -8.78 19.16
CA SER A 163 4.04 -8.85 17.95
C SER A 163 3.19 -8.76 16.68
N PHE A 164 3.79 -8.25 15.61
CA PHE A 164 3.17 -8.29 14.28
C PHE A 164 3.21 -9.70 13.70
N GLU A 165 2.12 -10.07 13.05
CA GLU A 165 1.97 -11.29 12.27
C GLU A 165 1.77 -10.92 10.78
N SER A 166 2.47 -11.60 9.87
CA SER A 166 2.27 -11.38 8.43
C SER A 166 0.96 -12.02 7.96
N ILE A 167 0.12 -11.25 7.28
CA ILE A 167 -1.09 -11.73 6.62
C ILE A 167 -0.73 -12.21 5.21
N TYR A 168 -0.01 -11.36 4.47
CA TYR A 168 0.38 -11.58 3.09
C TYR A 168 1.47 -10.56 2.68
N THR A 169 2.36 -10.99 1.79
CA THR A 169 3.35 -10.13 1.12
C THR A 169 3.45 -10.49 -0.34
N HIS A 170 3.58 -9.49 -1.20
CA HIS A 170 3.87 -9.62 -2.62
C HIS A 170 5.14 -8.85 -2.97
N ASP A 171 6.07 -9.52 -3.64
CA ASP A 171 7.31 -8.94 -4.16
C ASP A 171 7.34 -9.06 -5.68
N PHE A 172 7.19 -7.94 -6.39
CA PHE A 172 7.24 -7.92 -7.86
C PHE A 172 8.55 -8.49 -8.43
N ARG A 173 9.63 -8.52 -7.64
CA ARG A 173 10.93 -9.07 -8.07
C ARG A 173 10.88 -10.59 -8.20
N GLU A 174 9.99 -11.26 -7.46
CA GLU A 174 9.79 -12.71 -7.52
C GLU A 174 8.89 -13.10 -8.68
N THR A 175 7.90 -12.26 -8.98
CA THR A 175 6.94 -12.49 -10.08
C THR A 175 7.39 -11.90 -11.41
N ASN A 176 8.44 -11.08 -11.41
CA ASN A 176 8.95 -10.33 -12.56
C ASN A 176 7.94 -9.31 -13.14
N ASP A 177 7.04 -8.80 -12.31
CA ASP A 177 6.16 -7.70 -12.70
C ASP A 177 6.96 -6.41 -12.92
N THR A 178 6.36 -5.50 -13.68
CA THR A 178 6.98 -4.23 -14.03
C THR A 178 6.03 -3.09 -13.70
N PRO A 179 6.43 -1.80 -13.81
CA PRO A 179 5.49 -0.70 -13.65
C PRO A 179 4.24 -0.77 -14.56
N ALA A 180 4.27 -1.58 -15.63
CA ALA A 180 3.09 -1.83 -16.45
C ALA A 180 1.98 -2.59 -15.72
N ALA A 181 2.30 -3.33 -14.65
CA ALA A 181 1.34 -4.05 -13.81
C ALA A 181 0.47 -3.13 -12.94
N LEU A 182 0.78 -1.83 -12.87
CA LEU A 182 -0.13 -0.83 -12.29
C LEU A 182 -1.32 -0.53 -13.23
N ALA A 183 -1.23 -0.91 -14.51
CA ALA A 183 -2.27 -0.63 -15.48
C ALA A 183 -3.24 -1.82 -15.60
N GLY A 184 -4.54 -1.52 -15.63
CA GLY A 184 -5.57 -2.53 -15.86
C GLY A 184 -6.30 -2.90 -14.58
N GLU A 185 -6.65 -4.18 -14.46
CA GLU A 185 -7.33 -4.73 -13.28
C GLU A 185 -6.29 -5.30 -12.31
N MET A 186 -6.58 -5.23 -11.00
CA MET A 186 -5.78 -5.87 -9.95
C MET A 186 -5.68 -7.39 -10.21
N GLU A 187 -4.50 -7.88 -10.62
CA GLU A 187 -4.34 -9.24 -11.13
C GLU A 187 -3.99 -10.29 -10.07
N TYR A 188 -3.49 -9.87 -8.90
CA TYR A 188 -3.16 -10.78 -7.80
C TYR A 188 -4.29 -10.86 -6.78
N ASN A 189 -4.54 -12.07 -6.26
CA ASN A 189 -5.53 -12.31 -5.23
C ASN A 189 -5.03 -13.32 -4.20
N PHE A 190 -5.48 -13.17 -2.96
CA PHE A 190 -5.14 -14.08 -1.87
C PHE A 190 -6.29 -14.27 -0.89
N LYS A 191 -6.27 -15.40 -0.17
CA LYS A 191 -7.18 -15.67 0.95
C LYS A 191 -6.40 -16.24 2.13
N THR A 192 -6.51 -15.59 3.28
CA THR A 192 -5.78 -15.96 4.50
C THR A 192 -6.74 -16.02 5.70
N LYS A 193 -6.44 -16.94 6.63
CA LYS A 193 -7.02 -16.97 7.98
C LYS A 193 -5.88 -16.99 9.00
N ILE A 194 -5.86 -16.04 9.93
CA ILE A 194 -4.83 -15.91 10.97
C ILE A 194 -5.38 -15.45 12.31
#